data_AF-X0YAH3-F1
#
_entry.id   AF-X0YAH3-F1
#
_cell.length_a   1.000
_cell.length_b   1.000
_cell.length_c   1.000
_cell.angle_alpha   90.00
_cell.angle_beta   90.00
_cell.angle_gamma   90.00
#
_symmetry.space_group_name_H-M   'P 1'
#
loop_
_entity.id
_entity.type
_entity.pdbx_description
1 polymer ?
#
loop_
_entity_poly.entity_id
_entity_poly.type
_entity_poly.pdbx_seq_one_letter_code
_entity_poly.pdbx_strand_id
1 'polypeptide(L)' 'VEVTTQNHGFSVDVESLEDIRDTSHKITHLNLNDRTIEGIEYPDISAFTVQHHPEAGPGPHDSRYIFDRFTKLIDDFKN' A
#
# COMPACT_ATOMS: atom_id res chain seq x y z
N VAL A 1 -3.65 -3.15 -12.84
CA VAL A 1 -2.94 -4.43 -12.65
C VAL A 1 -1.48 -4.14 -12.90
N GLU A 2 -0.63 -4.51 -11.95
CA GLU A 2 0.80 -4.20 -11.95
C GLU A 2 1.57 -5.49 -11.72
N VAL A 3 2.77 -5.59 -12.29
CA VAL A 3 3.74 -6.61 -11.90
C VAL A 3 4.68 -5.95 -10.89
N THR A 4 4.90 -6.58 -9.73
CA THR A 4 5.64 -5.97 -8.62
C THR A 4 6.76 -6.87 -8.11
N THR A 5 7.82 -6.29 -7.55
CA THR A 5 8.84 -7.02 -6.79
C THR A 5 8.36 -7.25 -5.35
N GLN A 6 8.50 -8.46 -4.83
CA GLN A 6 8.11 -8.81 -3.47
C GLN A 6 9.18 -9.65 -2.77
N ASN A 7 9.37 -9.43 -1.47
CA ASN A 7 10.27 -10.20 -0.63
C ASN A 7 9.85 -10.12 0.85
N HIS A 8 8.72 -10.74 1.19
CA HIS A 8 8.21 -10.82 2.57
C HIS A 8 7.65 -12.22 2.84
N GLY A 9 7.67 -12.64 4.11
CA GLY A 9 7.14 -13.93 4.58
C GLY A 9 5.94 -13.82 5.52
N PHE A 10 5.49 -12.59 5.79
CA PHE A 10 4.32 -12.27 6.62
C PHE A 10 3.41 -11.33 5.82
N SER A 11 2.10 -11.41 6.06
CA SER A 11 1.11 -10.52 5.45
C SER A 11 0.20 -9.94 6.53
N VAL A 12 -0.44 -8.81 6.24
CA VAL A 12 -1.50 -8.27 7.09
C VAL A 12 -2.73 -9.16 6.98
N ASP A 13 -3.32 -9.49 8.12
CA ASP A 13 -4.58 -10.24 8.19
C ASP A 13 -5.76 -9.29 7.96
N VAL A 14 -6.66 -9.65 7.04
CA VAL A 14 -7.85 -8.86 6.69
C VAL A 14 -8.77 -8.71 7.90
N GLU A 15 -8.98 -9.78 8.67
CA GLU A 15 -9.91 -9.78 9.80
C GLU A 15 -9.41 -8.84 10.90
N SER A 16 -8.08 -8.73 11.06
CA SER A 16 -7.48 -7.81 12.04
C SER A 16 -7.75 -6.33 11.74
N LEU A 17 -8.10 -5.97 10.49
CA LEU A 17 -8.48 -4.60 10.16
C LEU A 17 -9.86 -4.23 10.71
N GLU A 18 -10.77 -5.19 10.88
CA GLU A 18 -12.10 -4.95 11.44
C GLU A 18 -12.07 -4.51 12.91
N ASP A 19 -10.98 -4.82 13.63
CA ASP A 19 -10.75 -4.39 15.00
C ASP A 19 -10.33 -2.91 15.10
N ILE A 20 -9.91 -2.30 13.99
CA ILE A 20 -9.53 -0.88 13.93
C ILE A 20 -10.79 -0.03 13.80
N ARG A 21 -11.24 0.58 14.90
CA ARG A 21 -12.49 1.37 14.97
C ARG A 21 -12.29 2.88 14.92
N ASP A 22 -11.13 3.36 15.35
CA ASP A 22 -10.88 4.81 15.53
C ASP A 22 -10.36 5.50 14.27
N THR A 23 -10.17 4.76 13.18
CA THR A 23 -9.77 5.32 11.89
C THR A 23 -10.34 4.52 10.73
N SER A 24 -10.79 5.23 9.70
CA SER A 24 -11.19 4.65 8.44
C SER A 24 -9.98 4.06 7.73
N HIS A 25 -10.16 2.87 7.17
CA HIS A 25 -9.13 2.19 6.38
C HIS A 25 -9.75 1.63 5.10
N LYS A 26 -8.94 1.52 4.06
CA LYS A 26 -9.32 0.98 2.76
C LYS A 26 -8.22 0.08 2.22
N ILE A 27 -8.57 -1.15 1.86
CA ILE A 27 -7.67 -2.02 1.09
C ILE A 27 -7.55 -1.44 -0.32
N THR A 28 -6.32 -1.16 -0.75
CA THR A 28 -6.04 -0.52 -2.05
C THR A 28 -5.51 -1.51 -3.07
N HIS A 29 -4.78 -2.54 -2.62
CA HIS A 29 -4.18 -3.55 -3.48
C HIS A 29 -4.40 -4.93 -2.88
N LEU A 30 -4.67 -5.90 -3.75
CA LEU A 30 -4.74 -7.32 -3.42
C LEU A 30 -3.81 -8.08 -4.35
N ASN A 31 -3.15 -9.10 -3.81
CA ASN A 31 -2.37 -10.02 -4.60
C ASN A 31 -3.32 -10.83 -5.50
N LEU A 32 -3.05 -10.87 -6.80
CA LEU A 32 -3.94 -11.56 -7.76
C LEU A 32 -3.86 -13.08 -7.66
N ASN A 33 -2.79 -13.64 -7.09
CA ASN A 33 -2.62 -15.09 -6.97
C ASN A 33 -3.33 -15.66 -5.75
N ASP A 34 -3.20 -15.01 -4.58
CA ASP A 34 -3.65 -15.56 -3.30
C ASP A 34 -4.58 -14.63 -2.49
N ARG A 35 -4.86 -13.42 -3.00
CA ARG A 35 -5.76 -12.42 -2.38
C ARG A 35 -5.27 -11.88 -1.04
N THR A 36 -3.99 -12.03 -0.72
CA THR A 36 -3.37 -11.33 0.43
C THR A 36 -3.38 -9.80 0.20
N ILE A 37 -3.36 -9.04 1.31
CA ILE A 37 -3.35 -7.57 1.24
C ILE A 37 -2.00 -7.06 0.77
N GLU A 38 -2.02 -6.21 -0.26
CA GLU A 38 -0.81 -5.62 -0.86
C GLU A 38 -0.70 -4.11 -0.62
N GLY A 39 -1.71 -3.49 -0.02
CA GLY A 39 -1.68 -2.07 0.34
C GLY A 39 -2.95 -1.59 1.04
N ILE A 40 -2.78 -0.63 1.93
CA ILE A 40 -3.84 -0.06 2.76
C ILE A 40 -3.74 1.46 2.70
N GLU A 41 -4.88 2.15 2.70
CA GLU A 41 -4.97 3.61 2.84
C GLU A 41 -5.78 3.95 4.10
N TYR A 42 -5.33 4.97 4.83
CA TYR A 42 -5.97 5.53 6.02
C TYR A 42 -6.30 7.01 5.75
N PRO A 43 -7.50 7.31 5.21
CA PRO A 43 -7.88 8.65 4.77
C PRO A 43 -7.84 9.69 5.89
N ASP A 44 -8.25 9.31 7.10
CA ASP A 44 -8.39 10.25 8.23
C ASP A 44 -7.05 10.86 8.67
N ILE A 45 -5.94 10.17 8.39
CA ILE A 45 -4.60 10.57 8.82
C ILE A 45 -3.65 10.80 7.63
N SER A 46 -4.16 10.83 6.40
CA SER A 46 -3.35 11.00 5.19
C SER A 46 -2.16 10.03 5.16
N ALA A 47 -2.42 8.74 5.33
CA ALA A 47 -1.38 7.71 5.29
C ALA A 47 -1.77 6.59 4.32
N PHE A 48 -0.77 5.97 3.70
CA PHE A 48 -0.95 4.75 2.93
C PHE A 48 0.29 3.85 3.02
N THR A 49 0.10 2.57 2.75
CA THR A 49 1.14 1.55 2.76
C THR A 49 1.03 0.66 1.53
N VAL A 50 2.14 0.04 1.18
CA VAL A 50 2.20 -1.08 0.23
C VAL A 50 3.08 -2.20 0.80
N GLN A 51 2.77 -3.44 0.44
CA GLN A 51 3.47 -4.62 0.91
C GLN A 51 4.63 -5.02 -0.02
N HIS A 52 4.53 -4.67 -1.30
CA HIS A 52 5.56 -4.88 -2.32
C HIS A 52 6.62 -3.76 -2.32
N HIS A 53 7.67 -3.94 -3.12
CA HIS A 53 8.80 -3.02 -3.26
C HIS A 53 8.62 -2.10 -4.48
N PRO A 54 8.12 -0.85 -4.33
CA PRO A 54 7.92 0.08 -5.46
C PRO A 54 9.22 0.62 -6.06
N GLU A 55 10.32 0.59 -5.31
CA GLU A 55 11.65 0.97 -5.77
C GLU A 55 12.24 -0.06 -6.75
N ALA A 56 11.81 -1.32 -6.58
CA ALA A 56 12.34 -2.50 -7.25
C ALA A 56 13.88 -2.65 -7.06
N GLY A 57 14.55 -3.38 -7.95
CA GLY A 57 15.99 -3.60 -7.89
C GLY A 57 16.37 -4.93 -7.22
N PRO A 58 16.11 -6.09 -7.87
CA PRO A 58 15.67 -6.26 -9.26
C PRO A 58 14.13 -6.19 -9.44
N GLY A 59 13.67 -6.26 -10.70
CA GLY A 59 12.26 -6.41 -11.05
C GLY A 59 11.62 -5.21 -11.77
N PRO A 60 10.30 -5.27 -12.02
CA PRO A 60 9.55 -4.29 -12.83
C PRO A 60 9.42 -2.92 -12.14
N HIS A 61 9.00 -1.91 -12.91
CA HIS A 61 8.89 -0.52 -12.43
C HIS A 61 7.46 0.01 -12.42
N ASP A 62 6.48 -0.88 -12.58
CA ASP A 62 5.07 -0.57 -12.71
C ASP A 62 4.53 0.23 -11.52
N SER A 63 5.03 -0.04 -10.30
CA SER A 63 4.55 0.58 -9.06
C SER A 63 5.34 1.81 -8.60
N ARG A 64 6.25 2.35 -9.42
CA ARG A 64 7.05 3.56 -9.07
C ARG A 64 6.21 4.81 -8.81
N TYR A 65 5.01 4.91 -9.40
CA TYR A 65 4.09 6.04 -9.19
C TYR A 65 3.70 6.24 -7.71
N ILE A 66 3.91 5.22 -6.87
CA ILE A 66 3.70 5.31 -5.42
C ILE A 66 4.56 6.41 -4.80
N PHE A 67 5.78 6.64 -5.31
CA PHE A 67 6.62 7.75 -4.86
C PHE A 67 6.03 9.10 -5.24
N ASP A 68 5.48 9.25 -6.45
CA ASP A 68 4.80 10.48 -6.87
C ASP A 68 3.56 10.75 -6.00
N ARG A 69 2.81 9.70 -5.66
CA ARG A 69 1.68 9.78 -4.71
C ARG A 69 2.15 10.25 -3.33
N PHE A 70 3.28 9.73 -2.84
CA PHE A 70 3.84 10.15 -1.56
C PHE A 70 4.30 11.61 -1.58
N THR A 71 5.00 12.05 -2.63
CA THR A 71 5.41 13.46 -2.78
C THR A 71 4.20 14.38 -2.82
N LYS A 72 3.14 14.01 -3.56
CA LYS A 72 1.89 14.76 -3.59
C LYS A 72 1.27 14.89 -2.19
N LEU A 73 1.27 13.81 -1.40
CA LEU A 73 0.74 13.83 -0.04
C LEU A 73 1.51 14.80 0.87
N ILE A 74 2.84 14.86 0.73
CA ILE A 74 3.67 15.83 1.45
C ILE A 74 3.32 17.26 1.05
N ASP A 75 3.12 17.51 -0.26
CA ASP A 75 2.79 18.85 -0.76
C ASP A 75 1.39 19.29 -0.31
N ASP A 76 0.42 18.37 -0.32
CA ASP A 76 -0.94 18.63 0.15
C ASP A 76 -0.97 18.91 1.67
N PHE A 77 -0.12 18.26 2.47
CA PHE A 77 -0.04 18.50 3.92
C PHE A 77 0.56 19.87 4.30
N LYS A 78 1.35 20.49 3.41
CA LYS A 78 1.97 21.80 3.66
C LYS A 78 1.02 22.98 3.43
N ASN A 79 -0.11 22.76 2.77
CA ASN A 79 -1.10 23.79 2.42
C ASN A 79 -2.29 23.77 3.39
#